data_AF-A0A367LU05-F1
#
_entry.id   AF-A0A367LU05-F1
#
_cell.length_a   1.000
_cell.length_b   1.000
_cell.length_c   1.000
_cell.angle_alpha   90.00
_cell.angle_beta   90.00
_cell.angle_gamma   90.00
#
_symmetry.space_group_name_H-M   'P 1'
#
loop_
_entity.id
_entity.type
_entity.pdbx_description
1 polymer ?
#
loop_
_entity_poly.entity_id
_entity_poly.type
_entity_poly.pdbx_seq_one_letter_code
_entity_poly.pdbx_strand_id
1 'polypeptide(L)' 'PLAGLIQWYRCRLEGLDLSAPEGRRARLAFLAVEGAFMLRYFRLMDIGQDEWDSMLDDVRALLLTAAGASGD' A
#
# COMPACT_ATOMS: atom_id res chain seq x y z
N PRO A 1 18.41 -10.24 -12.54
CA PRO A 1 18.94 -10.73 -11.25
C PRO A 1 18.06 -10.30 -10.08
N LEU A 2 17.90 -11.14 -9.05
CA LEU A 2 17.07 -10.84 -7.85
C LEU A 2 17.46 -9.52 -7.18
N ALA A 3 18.74 -9.17 -7.19
CA ALA A 3 19.25 -7.90 -6.67
C ALA A 3 18.61 -6.66 -7.32
N GLY A 4 18.32 -6.70 -8.62
CA GLY A 4 17.68 -5.57 -9.32
C GLY A 4 16.22 -5.36 -8.90
N LEU A 5 15.49 -6.44 -8.62
CA LEU A 5 14.10 -6.38 -8.15
C LEU A 5 14.04 -5.81 -6.72
N ILE A 6 14.95 -6.24 -5.84
CA ILE A 6 15.04 -5.74 -4.46
C ILE A 6 15.30 -4.23 -4.46
N GLN A 7 16.22 -3.75 -5.30
CA GLN A 7 16.52 -2.33 -5.40
C GLN A 7 15.31 -1.52 -5.91
N TRP A 8 14.58 -2.02 -6.89
CA TRP A 8 13.40 -1.36 -7.43
C TRP A 8 12.29 -1.17 -6.38
N TYR A 9 12.10 -2.15 -5.48
CA TYR A 9 11.17 -2.04 -4.36
C TYR A 9 11.66 -1.04 -3.30
N ARG A 10 12.97 -1.00 -3.03
CA ARG A 10 13.56 -0.02 -2.11
C ARG A 10 13.38 1.41 -2.60
N CYS A 11 13.61 1.68 -3.89
CA CYS A 11 13.45 3.02 -4.46
C CYS A 11 12.03 3.59 -4.34
N ARG A 12 10.98 2.75 -4.28
CA ARG A 12 9.60 3.22 -4.04
C ARG A 12 9.36 3.71 -2.63
N LEU A 13 10.13 3.21 -1.67
CA LEU A 13 10.00 3.56 -0.26
C LEU A 13 10.98 4.67 0.15
N GLU A 14 12.07 4.86 -0.58
CA GLU A 14 13.10 5.88 -0.31
C GLU A 14 12.56 7.32 -0.33
N GLY A 15 11.49 7.59 -1.08
CA GLY A 15 10.86 8.92 -1.15
C GLY A 15 9.88 9.23 -0.01
N LEU A 16 9.66 8.30 0.93
CA LEU A 16 8.71 8.49 2.03
C LEU A 16 9.40 9.08 3.26
N ASP A 17 8.88 10.19 3.78
CA ASP A 17 9.25 10.67 5.12
C ASP A 17 8.57 9.81 6.19
N LEU A 18 9.29 8.83 6.73
CA LEU A 18 8.79 7.93 7.75
C LEU A 18 8.72 8.55 9.16
N SER A 19 9.28 9.74 9.35
CA SER A 19 9.11 10.50 10.60
C SER A 19 7.70 11.12 10.67
N ALA A 20 7.13 11.47 9.51
CA ALA A 20 5.76 11.93 9.39
C ALA A 20 4.73 10.77 9.47
N PRO A 21 3.58 10.96 10.16
CA PRO A 21 2.49 9.99 10.14
C PRO A 21 2.03 9.58 8.73
N GLU A 22 2.07 10.53 7.79
CA GLU A 22 1.68 10.36 6.39
C GLU A 22 2.57 9.36 5.67
N GLY A 23 3.89 9.48 5.80
CA GLY A 23 4.82 8.55 5.17
C GLY A 23 4.76 7.15 5.79
N ARG A 24 4.47 7.03 7.09
CA ARG A 24 4.20 5.72 7.71
C ARG A 24 2.95 5.06 7.13
N ARG A 25 1.87 5.81 6.92
CA ARG A 25 0.64 5.31 6.28
C ARG A 25 0.87 4.96 4.81
N ALA A 26 1.60 5.78 4.06
CA ALA A 26 1.96 5.51 2.67
C ALA A 26 2.71 4.16 2.54
N ARG A 27 3.64 3.87 3.45
CA ARG A 27 4.33 2.57 3.48
C ARG A 27 3.37 1.41 3.77
N LEU A 28 2.46 1.57 4.73
CA LEU A 28 1.49 0.53 5.07
C LEU A 28 0.52 0.25 3.91
N ALA A 29 0.01 1.30 3.25
CA ALA A 29 -0.84 1.17 2.07
C ALA A 29 -0.13 0.44 0.94
N PHE A 30 1.13 0.78 0.66
CA PHE A 30 1.95 0.07 -0.31
C PHE A 30 2.06 -1.42 0.02
N LEU A 31 2.42 -1.77 1.25
CA LEU A 31 2.57 -3.16 1.68
C LEU A 31 1.23 -3.93 1.64
N ALA A 32 0.12 -3.28 1.99
CA ALA A 32 -1.21 -3.89 1.93
C ALA A 32 -1.60 -4.25 0.49
N VAL A 33 -1.35 -3.36 -0.47
CA VAL A 33 -1.63 -3.62 -1.89
C VAL A 33 -0.75 -4.74 -2.44
N GLU A 34 0.56 -4.75 -2.12
CA GLU A 34 1.47 -5.83 -2.54
C GLU A 34 1.05 -7.19 -1.93
N GLY A 35 0.63 -7.21 -0.66
CA GLY A 35 0.13 -8.41 0.00
C GLY A 35 -1.17 -8.92 -0.64
N ALA A 36 -2.14 -8.04 -0.87
CA ALA A 36 -3.39 -8.39 -1.55
C ALA A 36 -3.13 -8.91 -2.98
N PHE A 37 -2.20 -8.27 -3.71
CA PHE A 37 -1.79 -8.71 -5.04
C PHE A 37 -1.22 -10.14 -5.00
N MET A 38 -0.31 -10.44 -4.07
CA MET A 38 0.23 -11.79 -3.91
C MET A 38 -0.87 -12.81 -3.59
N LEU A 39 -1.79 -12.48 -2.67
CA LEU A 39 -2.89 -13.37 -2.29
C LEU A 39 -3.80 -13.69 -3.49
N ARG A 40 -4.18 -12.68 -4.26
CA ARG A 40 -5.06 -12.81 -5.44
C ARG A 40 -4.38 -13.53 -6.60
N TYR A 41 -3.24 -13.04 -7.06
CA TYR A 41 -2.65 -13.46 -8.34
C TYR A 41 -1.83 -14.74 -8.21
N PHE A 42 -1.33 -15.08 -7.03
CA PHE A 42 -0.73 -16.39 -6.79
C PHE A 42 -1.77 -17.42 -6.31
N ARG A 43 -3.06 -17.06 -6.35
CA ARG A 43 -4.20 -17.94 -6.03
C ARG A 43 -4.10 -18.55 -4.62
N LEU A 44 -3.53 -17.81 -3.68
CA LEU A 44 -3.46 -18.19 -2.27
C LEU A 44 -4.80 -17.94 -1.56
N MET A 45 -5.61 -17.02 -2.11
CA MET A 45 -6.98 -16.74 -1.68
C MET A 45 -7.84 -16.43 -2.91
N ASP A 46 -9.08 -16.90 -2.93
CA ASP A 46 -10.02 -16.56 -3.99
C ASP A 46 -10.64 -15.19 -3.71
N ILE A 47 -10.01 -14.17 -4.28
CA ILE A 47 -10.45 -12.78 -4.17
C ILE A 47 -11.22 -12.46 -5.45
N GLY A 48 -12.49 -12.08 -5.33
CA GLY A 48 -13.34 -11.66 -6.45
C GLY A 48 -12.97 -10.27 -6.96
N GLN A 49 -13.49 -9.84 -8.11
CA GLN A 49 -13.19 -8.48 -8.59
C GLN A 49 -13.82 -7.40 -7.71
N ASP A 50 -15.06 -7.60 -7.27
CA ASP A 50 -15.76 -6.66 -6.38
C ASP A 50 -15.04 -6.52 -5.02
N GLU A 51 -14.58 -7.65 -4.45
CA GLU A 51 -13.80 -7.65 -3.21
C GLU A 51 -12.46 -6.92 -3.39
N TRP A 52 -11.78 -7.16 -4.52
CA TRP A 52 -10.54 -6.47 -4.85
C TRP A 52 -10.72 -4.96 -4.95
N ASP A 53 -11.76 -4.50 -5.64
CA ASP A 53 -12.04 -3.08 -5.80
C ASP A 53 -12.38 -2.44 -4.44
N SER A 54 -13.19 -3.12 -3.61
CA SER A 54 -13.48 -2.69 -2.23
C SER A 54 -12.22 -2.58 -1.36
N MET A 55 -11.31 -3.56 -1.41
CA MET A 55 -10.06 -3.51 -0.67
C MET A 55 -9.17 -2.33 -1.09
N LEU A 56 -9.13 -2.00 -2.38
CA LEU A 56 -8.38 -0.85 -2.87
C LEU A 56 -8.99 0.48 -2.41
N ASP A 57 -10.32 0.56 -2.33
CA ASP A 57 -11.00 1.72 -1.75
C ASP A 57 -10.70 1.89 -0.26
N ASP A 58 -10.69 0.79 0.51
CA ASP A 58 -10.29 0.82 1.93
C ASP A 58 -8.85 1.32 2.12
N VAL A 59 -7.92 0.84 1.28
CA VAL A 59 -6.52 1.31 1.31
C VAL A 59 -6.42 2.80 0.97
N ARG A 60 -7.19 3.30 0.00
CA ARG A 60 -7.24 4.73 -0.32
C ARG A 60 -7.80 5.55 0.86
N ALA A 61 -8.85 5.06 1.51
CA ALA A 61 -9.42 5.72 2.68
C ALA A 61 -8.40 5.85 3.82
N LEU A 62 -7.59 4.81 4.07
CA LEU A 62 -6.50 4.85 5.06
C LEU A 62 -5.45 5.94 4.74
N LEU A 63 -5.22 6.24 3.47
CA LEU A 63 -4.32 7.32 3.06
C LEU A 63 -4.94 8.71 3.25
N LEU A 64 -6.23 8.86 2.93
CA LEU A 64 -6.92 10.16 2.88
C LEU A 64 -7.43 10.64 4.25
N THR A 65 -7.70 9.73 5.19
CA THR A 65 -8.38 10.05 6.47
C THR A 65 -7.62 11.05 7.36
N ALA A 66 -6.31 11.24 7.18
CA ALA A 66 -5.52 12.15 8.01
C ALA A 66 -5.20 13.51 7.36
N ALA A 67 -5.44 13.69 6.06
CA ALA A 67 -5.21 14.98 5.39
C ALA A 67 -6.24 16.05 5.80
N GLY A 68 -7.36 15.64 6.40
CA GLY A 68 -8.42 16.53 6.90
C GLY A 68 -8.39 16.83 8.39
N ALA A 69 -7.41 16.31 9.15
CA ALA A 69 -7.35 16.45 10.61
C ALA A 69 -6.26 17.44 11.09
N SER A 70 -5.75 18.29 10.20
CA SER A 70 -4.85 19.41 10.52
C SER A 70 -5.48 20.72 10.06
N GLY A 71 -6.67 21.00 10.58
CA GLY A 71 -7.41 22.24 10.42
C GLY A 71 -8.26 22.49 11.65
N ASP A 72 -7.60 22.84 12.75
CA ASP A 72 -8.10 23.64 13.88
C ASP A 72 -6.91 24.36 14.52
#